data_AF-A0A0P0RGP9-F1
#
_entry.id   AF-A0A0P0RGP9-F1
#
_cell.length_a   1.000
_cell.length_b   1.000
_cell.length_c   1.000
_cell.angle_alpha   90.00
_cell.angle_beta   90.00
_cell.angle_gamma   90.00
#
_symmetry.space_group_name_H-M   'P 1'
#
loop_
_entity.id
_entity.type
_entity.pdbx_description
1 polymer ?
#
loop_
_entity_poly.entity_id
_entity_poly.type
_entity_poly.pdbx_seq_one_letter_code
_entity_poly.pdbx_strand_id
1 'polypeptide(L)' 'MLWNPNGGDTTMINGIRRGNFRLHPEGPMHLSEGCITVVNPFAFDNLQRYIRARKPDLPIPGSSMRAYGTVEVR' A
#
# COMPACT_ATOMS: atom_id res chain seq x y z
N MET A 1 -0.21 -2.28 -4.42
CA MET A 1 0.30 -0.93 -4.68
C MET A 1 -0.53 0.03 -3.87
N LEU A 2 0.11 0.96 -3.17
CA LEU A 2 -0.58 2.08 -2.54
C LEU A 2 -0.62 3.25 -3.53
N TRP A 3 -1.71 4.00 -3.53
CA TRP A 3 -1.90 5.12 -4.46
C TRP A 3 -2.53 6.29 -3.70
N ASN A 4 -2.05 7.50 -3.95
CA ASN A 4 -2.61 8.73 -3.44
C ASN A 4 -3.02 9.67 -4.59
N PRO A 5 -4.06 10.51 -4.41
CA PRO A 5 -4.60 11.35 -5.48
C PRO A 5 -3.71 12.52 -5.92
N ASN A 6 -2.73 12.93 -5.10
CA ASN A 6 -1.89 14.09 -5.40
C ASN A 6 -0.65 13.72 -6.23
N GLY A 7 -0.03 12.57 -5.95
CA GLY A 7 1.25 12.14 -6.55
C GLY A 7 1.26 10.69 -7.05
N GLY A 8 0.10 10.01 -7.04
CA GLY A 8 0.00 8.60 -7.36
C GLY A 8 0.72 7.73 -6.34
N ASP A 9 1.62 6.86 -6.81
CA ASP A 9 2.51 6.05 -5.96
C ASP A 9 3.90 6.71 -5.80
N THR A 10 3.99 8.04 -5.89
CA THR A 10 5.26 8.75 -5.69
C THR A 10 5.13 9.95 -4.76
N THR A 11 6.23 10.28 -4.09
CA THR A 11 6.36 11.45 -3.21
C THR A 11 7.80 11.98 -3.21
N MET A 12 7.99 13.23 -2.80
CA MET A 12 9.30 13.87 -2.66
C MET A 12 9.64 14.01 -1.17
N ILE A 13 10.72 13.37 -0.72
CA ILE A 13 11.18 13.44 0.68
C ILE A 13 12.61 13.96 0.67
N ASN A 14 12.84 15.12 1.28
CA ASN A 14 14.16 15.78 1.34
C ASN A 14 14.85 15.90 -0.04
N GLY A 15 14.07 16.24 -1.08
CA GLY A 15 14.57 16.38 -2.45
C GLY A 15 14.80 15.04 -3.19
N ILE A 16 14.50 13.90 -2.57
CA ILE A 16 14.62 12.58 -3.18
C ILE A 16 13.23 12.06 -3.57
N ARG A 17 13.07 11.69 -4.85
CA ARG A 17 11.84 11.06 -5.33
C ARG A 17 11.77 9.61 -4.85
N ARG A 18 10.71 9.28 -4.12
CA ARG A 18 10.39 7.92 -3.65
C ARG A 18 9.05 7.46 -4.21
N GLY A 19 8.83 6.14 -4.20
CA GLY A 19 7.60 5.53 -4.67
C GLY A 19 7.59 4.01 -4.51
N ASN A 20 6.68 3.33 -5.21
CA ASN A 20 6.48 1.87 -5.10
C ASN A 20 6.09 1.44 -3.68
N PHE A 21 5.28 2.24 -2.99
CA PHE A 21 4.85 1.96 -1.63
C PHE A 21 3.89 0.77 -1.60
N ARG A 22 4.11 -0.11 -0.62
CA ARG A 22 3.42 -1.39 -0.53
C ARG A 22 2.86 -1.59 0.87
N LEU A 23 1.79 -2.36 0.95
CA LEU A 23 1.43 -3.10 2.15
C LEU A 23 2.05 -4.49 2.01
N HIS A 24 2.94 -4.89 2.93
CA HIS A 24 3.65 -6.16 2.84
C HIS A 24 3.99 -6.73 4.24
N PRO A 25 4.26 -8.04 4.38
CA PRO A 25 4.77 -8.58 5.63
C PRO A 25 6.22 -8.13 5.84
N GLU A 26 6.68 -8.11 7.08
CA GLU A 26 8.08 -7.84 7.37
C GLU A 26 9.00 -8.84 6.66
N GLY A 27 10.00 -8.29 5.97
CA GLY A 27 11.02 -9.09 5.29
C GLY A 27 12.19 -9.44 6.21
N PRO A 28 13.11 -10.30 5.78
CA PRO A 28 14.23 -10.79 6.60
C PRO A 28 15.17 -9.70 7.13
N MET A 29 15.18 -8.52 6.50
CA MET A 29 16.01 -7.39 6.90
C MET A 29 15.33 -6.46 7.92
N HIS A 30 14.05 -6.68 8.23
CA HIS A 30 13.27 -5.82 9.13
C HIS A 30 13.26 -4.33 8.72
N LEU A 31 13.31 -4.07 7.40
CA LEU A 31 13.28 -2.72 6.82
C LEU A 31 11.96 -2.47 6.08
N SER A 32 11.31 -1.34 6.37
CA SER A 32 10.08 -0.90 5.67
C SER A 32 10.35 0.02 4.48
N GLU A 33 11.43 0.82 4.54
CA GLU A 33 11.81 1.82 3.52
C GLU A 33 10.72 2.85 3.17
N GLY A 34 9.72 3.01 4.05
CA GLY A 34 8.55 3.89 3.86
C GLY A 34 7.28 3.16 3.42
N CYS A 35 7.29 1.83 3.30
CA CYS A 35 6.11 1.01 3.13
C CYS A 35 5.31 0.85 4.43
N ILE A 36 4.09 0.32 4.33
CA ILE A 36 3.31 -0.14 5.48
C ILE A 36 3.65 -1.62 5.68
N THR A 37 4.32 -1.93 6.78
CA THR A 37 4.81 -3.28 7.07
C THR A 37 4.01 -3.92 8.19
N VAL A 38 3.52 -5.13 7.97
CA VAL A 38 2.88 -5.95 9.00
C VAL A 38 3.94 -6.91 9.56
N VAL A 39 4.32 -6.72 10.82
CA VAL A 39 5.43 -7.45 11.47
C VAL A 39 5.22 -8.96 11.42
N ASN A 40 4.04 -9.44 11.78
CA ASN A 40 3.74 -10.87 11.77
C ASN A 40 3.27 -11.33 10.37
N PRO A 41 3.98 -12.27 9.71
CA PRO A 41 3.58 -12.77 8.39
C PRO A 41 2.20 -13.42 8.37
N PHE A 42 1.80 -14.14 9.42
CA PHE A 42 0.46 -14.74 9.51
C PHE A 42 -0.64 -13.68 9.63
N ALA A 43 -0.36 -12.57 10.32
CA ALA A 43 -1.30 -11.45 10.38
C ALA A 43 -1.45 -10.78 9.00
N PHE A 44 -0.34 -10.65 8.25
CA PHE A 44 -0.40 -10.19 6.86
C PHE A 44 -1.24 -11.12 5.98
N ASP A 45 -1.08 -12.44 6.12
CA ASP A 45 -1.86 -13.43 5.39
C ASP A 45 -3.36 -13.30 5.62
N ASN A 46 -3.76 -13.13 6.88
CA ASN A 46 -5.16 -12.89 7.23
C ASN A 46 -5.67 -11.58 6.62
N LEU A 47 -4.88 -10.50 6.71
CA LEU A 47 -5.23 -9.20 6.17
C LEU A 47 -5.39 -9.23 4.64
N GLN A 48 -4.45 -9.84 3.90
CA GLN A 48 -4.55 -9.90 2.44
C GLN A 48 -5.74 -10.75 1.98
N ARG A 49 -6.06 -11.84 2.70
CA ARG A 49 -7.24 -12.67 2.41
C ARG A 49 -8.52 -11.87 2.62
N TYR A 50 -8.62 -11.16 3.75
CA TYR A 50 -9.77 -10.31 4.05
C TYR A 50 -9.98 -9.23 2.99
N ILE A 51 -8.92 -8.48 2.63
CA ILE A 51 -8.99 -7.42 1.61
C ILE A 51 -9.43 -8.00 0.25
N ARG A 52 -8.87 -9.15 -0.14
CA ARG A 52 -9.11 -9.78 -1.45
C ARG A 52 -10.39 -10.63 -1.51
N ALA A 53 -11.10 -10.81 -0.39
CA ALA A 53 -12.38 -11.51 -0.35
C ALA A 53 -13.49 -10.78 -1.11
N ARG A 54 -13.33 -9.46 -1.36
CA ARG A 54 -14.25 -8.65 -2.16
C ARG A 54 -13.62 -8.21 -3.48
N LYS A 55 -14.44 -7.94 -4.49
CA LYS A 55 -13.99 -7.30 -5.74
C LYS A 55 -13.62 -5.83 -5.44
N PRO A 56 -12.53 -5.29 -5.98
CA PRO A 56 -12.24 -3.86 -5.86
C PRO A 56 -13.30 -3.05 -6.63
N ASP A 57 -13.89 -2.07 -5.97
CA ASP A 57 -15.02 -1.28 -6.47
C ASP A 57 -14.82 0.24 -6.34
N LEU A 58 -13.83 0.68 -5.56
CA LEU A 58 -13.49 2.09 -5.40
C LEU A 58 -12.74 2.62 -6.65
N PRO A 59 -13.28 3.57 -7.41
CA PRO A 59 -12.61 4.09 -8.61
C PRO A 59 -11.34 4.89 -8.25
N ILE A 60 -10.29 4.74 -9.06
CA ILE A 60 -9.07 5.54 -8.97
C ILE A 60 -9.11 6.64 -10.05
N PRO A 61 -9.12 7.93 -9.69
CA PRO A 61 -9.10 9.03 -10.66
C PRO A 61 -7.98 8.90 -11.70
N GLY A 62 -8.31 9.12 -12.97
CA GLY A 62 -7.34 9.06 -14.07
C GLY A 62 -6.84 7.65 -14.42
N SER A 63 -7.51 6.60 -13.95
CA SER A 63 -7.15 5.20 -14.21
C SER A 63 -8.36 4.33 -14.47
N SER A 64 -8.17 3.22 -15.20
CA SER A 64 -9.17 2.15 -15.34
C SER A 64 -9.16 1.18 -14.13
N MET A 65 -8.21 1.35 -13.21
CA MET A 65 -8.08 0.51 -12.02
C MET A 65 -9.12 0.86 -10.95
N ARG A 66 -9.46 -0.13 -10.13
CA ARG A 66 -10.26 0.03 -8.91
C ARG A 66 -9.46 -0.42 -7.69
N ALA A 67 -9.61 0.31 -6.59
CA ALA A 67 -8.98 0.01 -5.31
C ALA A 67 -9.87 -0.87 -4.43
N TYR A 68 -9.24 -1.59 -3.51
CA TYR A 68 -9.95 -2.39 -2.50
C TYR A 68 -10.44 -1.55 -1.31
N GLY A 69 -9.95 -0.32 -1.15
CA GLY A 69 -10.29 0.57 -0.04
C GLY A 69 -9.24 1.66 0.15
N THR A 70 -9.35 2.39 1.25
CA THR A 70 -8.41 3.42 1.69
C THR A 70 -7.61 2.93 2.89
N VAL A 71 -6.39 3.44 3.05
CA VAL A 71 -5.58 3.28 4.26
C VAL A 71 -5.23 4.67 4.77
N GLU A 72 -5.57 4.94 6.02
CA GLU A 72 -5.20 6.18 6.71
C GLU A 72 -3.96 5.89 7.56
N VAL A 73 -2.90 6.65 7.33
CA VAL A 73 -1.65 6.57 8.10
C VAL A 73 -1.55 7.87 8.88
N ARG A 74 -1.34 7.78 10.21
CA ARG A 74 -1.21 8.91 11.12
C ARG A 74 0.23 9.04 11.61
#